data_AF-A0A929YSS5-F1
#
_entry.id   AF-A0A929YSS5-F1
#
_cell.length_a   1.000
_cell.length_b   1.000
_cell.length_c   1.000
_cell.angle_alpha   90.00
_cell.angle_beta   90.00
_cell.angle_gamma   90.00
#
_symmetry.space_group_name_H-M   'P 1'
#
loop_
_entity.id
_entity.type
_entity.pdbx_description
1 polymer ?
#
loop_
_entity_poly.entity_id
_entity_poly.type
_entity_poly.pdbx_seq_one_letter_code
_entity_poly.pdbx_strand_id
1 'polypeptide(L)'
;MMEKKLLELEDFLLEFYGGENIGLVISEAASILGVLIGIKPTALLVNDVMEDGRMLLDGDILKNILEELGIKITIGDVSKFAVHKNNKRMTDSLYEGDEFIYISIDDSLCDELKKNYSVVTDLTEDGVVAEKDRNKWNEANLRVGKLLGYPETAVLEYIKTSGDASYMKSEERQKRMARNRYYVHSEKFEDDEFRKYDLPLNQAILKYLPRIAKSMQADSKKRWLD
;
A
#
# COMPACT_ATOMS: atom_id res chain seq x y z
N MET A 1 -11.54 22.81 1.80
CA MET A 1 -12.33 21.56 1.74
C MET A 1 -11.41 20.35 1.76
N MET A 2 -10.50 20.23 0.80
CA MET A 2 -9.47 19.17 0.76
C MET A 2 -8.62 19.07 2.05
N GLU A 3 -8.04 20.17 2.53
CA GLU A 3 -7.21 20.14 3.76
C GLU A 3 -7.98 19.67 5.00
N LYS A 4 -9.23 20.11 5.17
CA LYS A 4 -10.09 19.66 6.28
C LYS A 4 -10.34 18.15 6.19
N LYS A 5 -10.62 17.63 4.99
CA LYS A 5 -10.85 16.20 4.77
C LYS A 5 -9.59 15.36 4.91
N LEU A 6 -8.41 15.92 4.61
CA LEU A 6 -7.12 15.27 4.88
C LEU A 6 -6.82 15.19 6.38
N LEU A 7 -7.20 16.20 7.17
CA LEU A 7 -7.10 16.12 8.63
C LEU A 7 -8.11 15.13 9.21
N GLU A 8 -9.32 15.05 8.66
CA GLU A 8 -10.32 14.04 9.03
C GLU A 8 -9.82 12.62 8.72
N LEU A 9 -9.16 12.43 7.57
CA LEU A 9 -8.46 11.18 7.23
C LEU A 9 -7.35 10.86 8.24
N GLU A 10 -6.52 11.84 8.59
CA GLU A 10 -5.45 11.66 9.58
C GLU A 10 -6.00 11.21 10.94
N ASP A 11 -7.06 11.86 11.41
CA ASP A 11 -7.71 11.53 12.67
C ASP A 11 -8.34 10.13 12.63
N PHE A 12 -9.05 9.80 11.54
CA PHE A 12 -9.64 8.47 11.34
C PHE A 12 -8.59 7.36 11.38
N LEU A 13 -7.50 7.49 10.61
CA LEU A 13 -6.45 6.45 10.56
C LEU A 13 -5.76 6.30 11.92
N LEU A 14 -5.49 7.40 12.61
CA LEU A 14 -4.88 7.37 13.94
C LEU A 14 -5.80 6.74 15.00
N GLU A 15 -7.10 6.94 14.91
CA GLU A 15 -8.10 6.32 15.79
C GLU A 15 -8.28 4.82 15.49
N PHE A 16 -8.33 4.46 14.20
CA PHE A 16 -8.53 3.09 13.76
C PHE A 16 -7.37 2.18 14.16
N TYR A 17 -6.15 2.54 13.76
CA TYR A 17 -4.95 1.72 14.00
C TYR A 17 -4.35 1.95 15.40
N GLY A 18 -4.53 3.13 15.98
CA GLY A 18 -3.89 3.53 17.23
C GLY A 18 -2.41 3.86 17.08
N GLY A 19 -1.82 4.43 18.14
CA GLY A 19 -0.41 4.86 18.15
C GLY A 19 0.60 3.71 18.06
N GLU A 20 0.24 2.51 18.51
CA GLU A 20 1.09 1.32 18.45
C GLU A 20 1.31 0.83 17.01
N ASN A 21 0.36 1.11 16.11
CA ASN A 21 0.39 0.73 14.70
C ASN A 21 0.67 1.93 13.77
N ILE A 22 1.42 2.93 14.26
CA ILE A 22 1.75 4.15 13.49
C ILE A 22 2.38 3.86 12.12
N GLY A 23 3.04 2.71 11.97
CA GLY A 23 3.58 2.27 10.69
C GLY A 23 2.52 2.02 9.62
N LEU A 24 1.38 1.43 10.00
CA LEU A 24 0.23 1.22 9.11
C LEU A 24 -0.43 2.55 8.76
N VAL A 25 -0.66 3.41 9.76
CA VAL A 25 -1.17 4.78 9.56
C VAL A 25 -0.37 5.54 8.51
N ILE A 26 0.97 5.53 8.64
CA ILE A 26 1.86 6.21 7.69
C ILE A 26 1.75 5.60 6.28
N SER A 27 1.66 4.26 6.17
CA SER A 27 1.55 3.54 4.90
C SER A 27 0.26 3.88 4.15
N GLU A 28 -0.87 3.80 4.85
CA GLU A 28 -2.19 4.08 4.30
C GLU A 28 -2.33 5.55 3.89
N ALA A 29 -1.96 6.46 4.80
CA ALA A 29 -2.04 7.89 4.53
C ALA A 29 -1.16 8.33 3.35
N ALA A 30 0.06 7.78 3.24
CA ALA A 30 0.94 8.07 2.11
C ALA A 30 0.40 7.50 0.80
N SER A 31 -0.21 6.32 0.83
CA SER A 31 -0.83 5.71 -0.35
C SER A 31 -2.01 6.55 -0.86
N ILE A 32 -2.88 7.01 0.05
CA ILE A 32 -4.01 7.90 -0.28
C ILE A 32 -3.51 9.27 -0.77
N LEU A 33 -2.52 9.88 -0.11
CA LEU A 33 -1.93 11.13 -0.56
C LEU A 33 -1.27 11.00 -1.94
N GLY A 34 -0.59 9.89 -2.21
CA GLY A 34 0.04 9.62 -3.50
C GLY A 34 -0.94 9.63 -4.66
N VAL A 35 -2.18 9.18 -4.42
CA VAL A 35 -3.28 9.28 -5.38
C VAL A 35 -3.68 10.73 -5.60
N LEU A 36 -3.87 11.49 -4.52
CA LEU A 36 -4.33 12.88 -4.57
C LEU A 36 -3.35 13.82 -5.26
N ILE A 37 -2.04 13.59 -5.09
CA ILE A 37 -1.01 14.38 -5.75
C ILE A 37 -0.62 13.83 -7.13
N GLY A 38 -1.34 12.82 -7.63
CA GLY A 38 -1.21 12.30 -8.99
C GLY A 38 0.06 11.48 -9.25
N ILE A 39 0.68 10.92 -8.21
CA ILE A 39 1.88 10.08 -8.35
C ILE A 39 1.50 8.66 -8.79
N LYS A 40 0.46 8.08 -8.18
CA LYS A 40 0.06 6.69 -8.46
C LYS A 40 -1.41 6.41 -8.12
N PRO A 41 -2.13 5.55 -8.88
CA PRO A 41 -3.17 4.73 -8.26
C PRO A 41 -2.54 3.80 -7.22
N THR A 42 -3.32 3.30 -6.28
CA THR A 42 -2.78 2.39 -5.26
C THR A 42 -3.79 1.30 -4.93
N ALA A 43 -3.29 0.16 -4.47
CA ALA A 43 -4.08 -0.80 -3.72
C ALA A 43 -3.74 -0.59 -2.24
N LEU A 44 -4.73 -0.28 -1.42
CA LEU A 44 -4.60 -0.41 0.02
C LEU A 44 -4.74 -1.90 0.33
N LEU A 45 -3.77 -2.45 1.04
CA LEU A 45 -3.53 -3.87 1.10
C LEU A 45 -4.35 -4.48 2.24
N VAL A 46 -5.34 -5.29 1.87
CA VAL A 46 -6.32 -5.96 2.75
C VAL A 46 -7.20 -4.96 3.52
N ASN A 47 -8.50 -5.20 3.56
CA ASN A 47 -9.40 -4.49 4.47
C ASN A 47 -9.02 -4.89 5.91
N ASP A 48 -8.07 -4.16 6.49
CA ASP A 48 -7.41 -4.51 7.74
C ASP A 48 -8.42 -4.82 8.84
N VAL A 49 -8.25 -5.98 9.48
CA VAL A 49 -9.09 -6.46 10.58
C VAL A 49 -8.32 -6.35 11.89
N MET A 50 -8.79 -5.48 12.78
CA MET A 50 -8.22 -5.28 14.11
C MET A 50 -8.55 -6.47 15.04
N GLU A 51 -7.84 -6.59 16.17
CA GLU A 51 -8.07 -7.68 17.15
C GLU A 51 -9.50 -7.71 17.71
N ASP A 52 -10.14 -6.55 17.78
CA ASP A 52 -11.54 -6.39 18.21
C ASP A 52 -12.56 -6.71 17.11
N GLY A 53 -12.10 -7.09 15.91
CA GLY A 53 -12.92 -7.47 14.77
C GLY A 53 -13.40 -6.31 13.90
N ARG A 54 -13.02 -5.06 14.23
CA ARG A 54 -13.31 -3.90 13.37
C ARG A 54 -12.49 -3.96 12.09
N MET A 55 -13.12 -3.58 10.98
CA MET A 55 -12.49 -3.47 9.67
C MET A 55 -12.33 -2.03 9.24
N LEU A 56 -11.33 -1.75 8.40
CA LEU A 56 -11.03 -0.40 7.91
C LEU A 56 -12.21 0.25 7.16
N LEU A 57 -13.01 -0.56 6.46
CA LEU A 57 -14.22 -0.12 5.74
C LEU A 57 -15.52 -0.16 6.57
N ASP A 58 -15.48 -0.58 7.84
CA ASP A 58 -16.69 -0.61 8.67
C ASP A 58 -17.29 0.80 8.82
N GLY A 59 -18.62 0.88 8.76
CA GLY A 59 -19.36 2.14 8.88
C GLY A 59 -19.19 3.11 7.70
N ASP A 60 -18.58 2.68 6.59
CA ASP A 60 -18.31 3.48 5.38
C ASP A 60 -17.54 4.78 5.63
N ILE A 61 -16.89 4.95 6.79
CA ILE A 61 -16.24 6.22 7.18
C ILE A 61 -15.10 6.55 6.23
N LEU A 62 -14.15 5.62 6.04
CA LEU A 62 -13.03 5.81 5.10
C LEU A 62 -13.54 6.04 3.68
N LYS A 63 -14.52 5.25 3.24
CA LYS A 63 -15.11 5.35 1.90
C LYS A 63 -15.67 6.75 1.65
N ASN A 64 -16.45 7.29 2.58
CA ASN A 64 -17.01 8.64 2.47
C ASN A 64 -15.91 9.72 2.43
N ILE A 65 -14.88 9.60 3.26
CA ILE A 65 -13.72 10.52 3.24
C ILE A 65 -13.05 10.50 1.87
N LEU A 66 -12.77 9.32 1.32
CA LEU A 66 -12.13 9.14 0.01
C LEU A 66 -12.99 9.71 -1.13
N GLU A 67 -14.30 9.43 -1.14
CA GLU A 67 -15.24 9.94 -2.15
C GLU A 67 -15.33 11.48 -2.11
N GLU A 68 -15.38 12.08 -0.92
CA GLU A 68 -15.37 13.54 -0.75
C GLU A 68 -14.03 14.18 -1.18
N LEU A 69 -12.93 13.44 -1.11
CA LEU A 69 -11.64 13.83 -1.66
C LEU A 69 -11.55 13.65 -3.18
N GLY A 70 -12.62 13.15 -3.82
CA GLY A 70 -12.68 12.89 -5.26
C GLY A 70 -11.96 11.61 -5.68
N ILE A 71 -11.64 10.73 -4.73
CA ILE A 71 -10.98 9.45 -4.98
C ILE A 71 -12.03 8.41 -5.32
N LYS A 72 -11.75 7.68 -6.40
CA LYS A 72 -12.50 6.52 -6.87
C LYS A 72 -12.06 5.26 -6.16
N ILE A 73 -12.99 4.35 -5.93
CA ILE A 73 -12.77 3.13 -5.17
C ILE A 73 -13.36 1.95 -5.91
N THR A 74 -12.55 0.93 -6.16
CA THR A 74 -12.99 -0.40 -6.57
C THR A 74 -12.56 -1.40 -5.52
N ILE A 75 -13.47 -2.28 -5.11
CA ILE A 75 -13.18 -3.36 -4.16
C ILE A 75 -12.97 -4.65 -4.95
N GLY A 76 -11.93 -5.41 -4.61
CA GLY A 76 -11.68 -6.71 -5.22
C GLY A 76 -11.35 -7.77 -4.18
N ASP A 77 -11.99 -8.92 -4.34
CA ASP A 77 -11.78 -10.11 -3.53
C ASP A 77 -10.37 -10.69 -3.77
N VAL A 78 -9.62 -10.88 -2.69
CA VAL A 78 -8.32 -11.55 -2.64
C VAL A 78 -8.30 -12.68 -1.61
N SER A 79 -9.45 -13.27 -1.27
CA SER A 79 -9.60 -14.43 -0.37
C SER A 79 -8.71 -15.64 -0.71
N LYS A 80 -8.26 -15.76 -1.97
CA LYS A 80 -7.26 -16.77 -2.37
C LYS A 80 -5.87 -16.56 -1.74
N PHE A 81 -5.55 -15.33 -1.32
CA PHE A 81 -4.29 -14.94 -0.67
C PHE A 81 -4.42 -14.84 0.84
N ALA A 82 -5.60 -14.47 1.32
CA ALA A 82 -5.77 -14.17 2.72
C ALA A 82 -5.72 -15.45 3.56
N VAL A 83 -4.78 -15.49 4.49
CA VAL A 83 -4.58 -16.62 5.41
C VAL A 83 -5.58 -16.56 6.58
N HIS A 84 -6.48 -15.57 6.60
CA HIS A 84 -7.35 -15.25 7.73
C HIS A 84 -8.60 -16.13 7.82
N LYS A 85 -8.42 -17.42 8.07
CA LYS A 85 -9.55 -18.34 8.29
C LYS A 85 -10.27 -18.21 9.65
N ASN A 86 -9.87 -17.31 10.57
CA ASN A 86 -10.33 -17.39 11.97
C ASN A 86 -10.53 -16.08 12.75
N ASN A 87 -10.57 -14.90 12.12
CA ASN A 87 -10.83 -13.66 12.88
C ASN A 87 -12.32 -13.53 13.22
N LYS A 88 -12.65 -13.25 14.49
CA LYS A 88 -14.03 -12.91 14.91
C LYS A 88 -14.36 -11.53 14.38
N ARG A 89 -15.33 -11.46 13.48
CA ARG A 89 -15.80 -10.22 12.85
C ARG A 89 -16.95 -9.60 13.63
N MET A 90 -17.14 -8.29 13.47
CA MET A 90 -18.37 -7.61 13.89
C MET A 90 -19.57 -8.21 13.14
N THR A 91 -20.70 -8.40 13.81
CA THR A 91 -21.88 -9.10 13.25
C THR A 91 -22.57 -8.33 12.13
N ASP A 92 -22.25 -7.04 11.98
CA ASP A 92 -22.84 -6.09 11.03
C ASP A 92 -21.88 -5.68 9.90
N SER A 93 -20.68 -6.26 9.84
CA SER A 93 -19.74 -5.95 8.75
C SER A 93 -20.21 -6.51 7.41
N LEU A 94 -20.07 -5.70 6.36
CA LEU A 94 -20.39 -6.08 4.98
C LEU A 94 -19.20 -6.75 4.27
N TYR A 95 -18.05 -6.84 4.93
CA TYR A 95 -16.79 -7.27 4.34
C TYR A 95 -16.27 -8.54 5.02
N GLU A 96 -15.51 -9.32 4.25
CA GLU A 96 -14.90 -10.55 4.73
C GLU A 96 -13.53 -10.30 5.38
N GLY A 97 -12.89 -9.16 5.09
CA GLY A 97 -11.54 -8.83 5.55
C GLY A 97 -10.45 -9.32 4.61
N ASP A 98 -10.85 -9.82 3.43
CA ASP A 98 -9.98 -10.41 2.41
C ASP A 98 -10.04 -9.60 1.11
N GLU A 99 -10.35 -8.30 1.20
CA GLU A 99 -10.50 -7.42 0.05
C GLU A 99 -9.31 -6.49 -0.13
N PHE A 100 -8.87 -6.30 -1.38
CA PHE A 100 -8.06 -5.15 -1.75
C PHE A 100 -8.96 -3.96 -2.08
N ILE A 101 -8.54 -2.78 -1.61
CA ILE A 101 -9.20 -1.51 -1.89
C ILE A 101 -8.35 -0.79 -2.94
N TYR A 102 -8.78 -0.85 -4.19
CA TYR A 102 -8.11 -0.19 -5.31
C TYR A 102 -8.62 1.25 -5.41
N ILE A 103 -7.73 2.21 -5.31
CA ILE A 103 -8.08 3.63 -5.33
C ILE A 103 -7.27 4.43 -6.36
N SER A 104 -7.93 5.41 -6.96
CA SER A 104 -7.38 6.26 -8.02
C SER A 104 -8.21 7.54 -8.16
N ILE A 105 -7.75 8.52 -8.94
CA ILE A 105 -8.59 9.64 -9.40
C ILE A 105 -9.49 9.23 -10.57
N ASP A 106 -9.18 8.10 -11.23
CA ASP A 106 -9.88 7.57 -12.40
C ASP A 106 -10.34 6.13 -12.15
N ASP A 107 -11.64 5.87 -12.30
CA ASP A 107 -12.28 4.56 -12.13
C ASP A 107 -11.63 3.50 -13.04
N SER A 108 -11.23 3.88 -14.26
CA SER A 108 -10.61 2.96 -15.22
C SER A 108 -9.25 2.43 -14.75
N LEU A 109 -8.49 3.25 -14.01
CA LEU A 109 -7.22 2.83 -13.42
C LEU A 109 -7.43 1.89 -12.23
N CYS A 110 -8.51 2.06 -11.45
CA CYS A 110 -8.87 1.11 -10.39
C CYS A 110 -9.17 -0.27 -11.00
N ASP A 111 -9.95 -0.31 -12.08
CA ASP A 111 -10.31 -1.55 -12.76
C ASP A 111 -9.11 -2.21 -13.44
N GLU A 112 -8.22 -1.42 -14.06
CA GLU A 112 -6.99 -1.93 -14.64
C GLU A 112 -6.05 -2.52 -13.57
N LEU A 113 -5.90 -1.83 -12.44
CA LEU A 113 -5.08 -2.29 -11.34
C LEU A 113 -5.64 -3.59 -10.75
N LYS A 114 -6.96 -3.64 -10.48
CA LYS A 114 -7.66 -4.84 -10.02
C LYS A 114 -7.45 -6.01 -10.97
N LYS A 115 -7.67 -5.81 -12.27
CA LYS A 115 -7.49 -6.86 -13.29
C LYS A 115 -6.06 -7.41 -13.31
N ASN A 116 -5.05 -6.54 -13.26
CA ASN A 116 -3.65 -6.96 -13.28
C ASN A 116 -3.25 -7.67 -11.98
N TYR A 117 -3.71 -7.19 -10.83
CA TYR A 117 -3.52 -7.89 -9.56
C TYR A 117 -4.19 -9.26 -9.57
N SER A 118 -5.40 -9.40 -10.11
CA SER A 118 -6.06 -10.71 -10.26
C SER A 118 -5.22 -11.72 -11.03
N VAL A 119 -4.46 -11.28 -12.04
CA VAL A 119 -3.54 -12.18 -12.77
C VAL A 119 -2.34 -12.57 -11.91
N VAL A 120 -1.73 -11.61 -11.20
CA VAL A 120 -0.64 -11.92 -10.25
C VAL A 120 -1.13 -12.90 -9.20
N THR A 121 -2.34 -12.68 -8.70
CA THR A 121 -2.91 -13.51 -7.65
C THR A 121 -3.26 -14.91 -8.14
N ASP A 122 -3.95 -15.04 -9.27
CA ASP A 122 -4.32 -16.35 -9.82
C ASP A 122 -3.11 -17.23 -10.20
N LEU A 123 -1.93 -16.63 -10.42
CA LEU A 123 -0.69 -17.35 -10.76
C LEU A 123 0.16 -17.71 -9.53
N THR A 124 -0.26 -17.34 -8.33
CA THR A 124 0.49 -17.56 -7.09
C THR A 124 -0.31 -18.45 -6.14
N GLU A 125 0.34 -19.46 -5.57
CA GLU A 125 -0.22 -20.37 -4.57
C GLU A 125 0.72 -20.39 -3.35
N ASP A 126 0.19 -20.12 -2.15
CA ASP A 126 0.96 -19.99 -0.91
C ASP A 126 2.19 -19.03 -1.02
N GLY A 127 2.06 -17.98 -1.83
CA GLY A 127 3.13 -17.02 -2.09
C GLY A 127 4.20 -17.49 -3.09
N VAL A 128 3.99 -18.62 -3.76
CA VAL A 128 4.91 -19.22 -4.73
C VAL A 128 4.27 -19.27 -6.12
N VAL A 129 5.07 -18.99 -7.16
CA VAL A 129 4.66 -19.13 -8.56
C VAL A 129 5.30 -20.39 -9.16
N ALA A 130 4.51 -21.17 -9.89
CA ALA A 130 5.03 -22.34 -10.62
C ALA A 130 5.95 -21.91 -11.78
N GLU A 131 7.03 -22.66 -12.03
CA GLU A 131 8.02 -22.32 -13.06
C GLU A 131 7.40 -22.12 -14.46
N LYS A 132 6.43 -22.96 -14.81
CA LYS A 132 5.70 -22.90 -16.09
C LYS A 132 4.96 -21.57 -16.30
N ASP A 133 4.59 -20.88 -15.22
CA ASP A 133 3.82 -19.64 -15.22
C ASP A 133 4.69 -18.41 -14.93
N ARG A 134 6.00 -18.61 -14.66
CA ARG A 134 6.92 -17.54 -14.24
C ARG A 134 6.98 -16.37 -15.22
N ASN A 135 6.98 -16.63 -16.53
CA ASN A 135 6.99 -15.57 -17.53
C ASN A 135 5.73 -14.69 -17.48
N LYS A 136 4.54 -15.31 -17.37
CA LYS A 136 3.27 -14.58 -17.26
C LYS A 136 3.21 -13.77 -15.97
N TRP A 137 3.69 -14.35 -14.87
CA TRP A 137 3.77 -13.68 -13.57
C TRP A 137 4.74 -12.51 -13.61
N ASN A 138 5.91 -12.63 -14.25
CA ASN A 138 6.86 -11.54 -14.43
C ASN A 138 6.23 -10.37 -15.20
N GLU A 139 5.56 -10.66 -16.33
CA GLU A 139 4.88 -9.62 -17.12
C GLU A 139 3.75 -8.94 -16.35
N ALA A 140 2.98 -9.71 -15.57
CA ALA A 140 1.91 -9.17 -14.73
C ALA A 140 2.48 -8.25 -13.64
N ASN A 141 3.58 -8.63 -12.98
CA ASN A 141 4.25 -7.79 -11.98
C ASN A 141 4.84 -6.51 -12.60
N LEU A 142 5.39 -6.56 -13.82
CA LEU A 142 5.82 -5.36 -14.52
C LEU A 142 4.66 -4.40 -14.79
N ARG A 143 3.49 -4.91 -15.21
CA ARG A 143 2.29 -4.10 -15.41
C ARG A 143 1.77 -3.50 -14.10
N VAL A 144 1.67 -4.31 -13.05
CA VAL A 144 1.27 -3.85 -11.70
C VAL A 144 2.23 -2.80 -11.17
N GLY A 145 3.54 -3.05 -11.22
CA GLY A 145 4.57 -2.12 -10.76
C GLY A 145 4.52 -0.79 -11.52
N LYS A 146 4.32 -0.83 -12.84
CA LYS A 146 4.12 0.38 -13.66
C LYS A 146 2.87 1.15 -13.25
N LEU A 147 1.74 0.47 -13.06
CA LEU A 147 0.47 1.11 -12.66
C LEU A 147 0.61 1.77 -11.29
N LEU A 148 1.21 1.07 -10.32
CA LEU A 148 1.46 1.60 -8.98
C LEU A 148 2.58 2.65 -8.93
N GLY A 149 3.19 3.00 -10.06
CA GLY A 149 4.26 4.00 -10.13
C GLY A 149 5.54 3.58 -9.42
N TYR A 150 5.84 2.29 -9.29
CA TYR A 150 7.13 1.82 -8.75
C TYR A 150 8.28 2.12 -9.73
N PRO A 151 9.51 2.32 -9.22
CA PRO A 151 10.70 2.29 -10.07
C PRO A 151 10.80 0.97 -10.83
N GLU A 152 10.95 1.02 -12.15
CA GLU A 152 11.08 -0.19 -12.99
C GLU A 152 12.26 -1.07 -12.53
N THR A 153 13.37 -0.44 -12.14
CA THR A 153 14.55 -1.09 -11.55
C THR A 153 14.22 -1.86 -10.27
N ALA A 154 13.39 -1.31 -9.39
CA ALA A 154 12.95 -2.00 -8.18
C ALA A 154 12.02 -3.18 -8.50
N VAL A 155 11.11 -3.04 -9.47
CA VAL A 155 10.21 -4.12 -9.92
C VAL A 155 11.01 -5.27 -10.53
N LEU A 156 12.00 -4.96 -11.38
CA LEU A 156 12.88 -5.96 -11.98
C LEU A 156 13.73 -6.69 -10.93
N GLU A 157 14.25 -5.97 -9.94
CA GLU A 157 14.98 -6.59 -8.82
C GLU A 157 14.08 -7.52 -8.00
N TYR A 158 12.85 -7.11 -7.69
CA TYR A 158 11.86 -7.95 -7.03
C TYR A 158 11.57 -9.22 -7.84
N ILE A 159 11.32 -9.09 -9.15
CA ILE A 159 11.07 -10.24 -10.03
C ILE A 159 12.25 -11.22 -10.04
N LYS A 160 13.48 -10.71 -10.10
CA LYS A 160 14.71 -11.51 -10.13
C LYS A 160 14.95 -12.25 -8.81
N THR A 161 14.63 -11.62 -7.69
CA THR A 161 14.91 -12.13 -6.34
C THR A 161 13.72 -12.82 -5.69
N SER A 162 12.54 -12.75 -6.31
CA SER A 162 11.34 -13.51 -5.94
C SER A 162 11.66 -15.02 -5.90
N GLY A 163 11.60 -15.60 -4.70
CA GLY A 163 11.96 -17.00 -4.43
C GLY A 163 13.33 -17.20 -3.77
N ASP A 164 14.19 -16.18 -3.72
CA ASP A 164 15.44 -16.22 -2.98
C ASP A 164 15.21 -15.89 -1.50
N ALA A 165 14.92 -16.91 -0.70
CA ALA A 165 14.70 -16.74 0.73
C ALA A 165 15.91 -16.14 1.47
N SER A 166 17.13 -16.36 0.96
CA SER A 166 18.34 -15.83 1.60
C SER A 166 18.45 -14.32 1.40
N TYR A 167 18.18 -13.84 0.17
CA TYR A 167 18.12 -12.42 -0.13
C TYR A 167 16.98 -11.74 0.63
N MET A 168 15.79 -12.34 0.63
CA MET A 168 14.60 -11.78 1.28
C MET A 168 14.79 -11.60 2.80
N LYS A 169 15.60 -12.46 3.42
CA LYS A 169 15.96 -12.44 4.86
C LYS A 169 17.26 -11.71 5.17
N SER A 170 17.97 -11.18 4.16
CA SER A 170 19.24 -10.49 4.39
C SER A 170 19.05 -9.22 5.22
N GLU A 171 19.98 -8.95 6.13
CA GLU A 171 19.94 -7.74 6.97
C GLU A 171 19.98 -6.46 6.14
N GLU A 172 20.73 -6.45 5.05
CA GLU A 172 20.89 -5.28 4.18
C GLU A 172 19.56 -4.89 3.53
N ARG A 173 18.86 -5.88 2.97
CA ARG A 173 17.51 -5.70 2.43
C ARG A 173 16.53 -5.26 3.52
N GLN A 174 16.56 -5.89 4.70
CA GLN A 174 15.69 -5.51 5.80
C GLN A 174 15.94 -4.07 6.26
N LYS A 175 17.20 -3.64 6.37
CA LYS A 175 17.55 -2.24 6.66
C LYS A 175 17.05 -1.30 5.55
N ARG A 176 17.02 -1.74 4.28
CA ARG A 176 16.50 -0.96 3.14
C ARG A 176 14.98 -0.78 3.19
N MET A 177 14.24 -1.85 3.46
CA MET A 177 12.80 -1.78 3.68
C MET A 177 12.46 -1.01 4.97
N ALA A 178 13.32 -1.12 5.99
CA ALA A 178 13.17 -0.38 7.22
C ALA A 178 13.45 1.12 7.05
N ARG A 179 14.14 1.59 6.01
CA ARG A 179 14.37 3.03 5.79
C ARG A 179 13.46 3.68 4.73
N ASN A 180 12.96 2.90 3.77
CA ASN A 180 12.02 3.36 2.74
C ASN A 180 10.62 2.78 2.98
N ARG A 181 9.59 3.62 3.22
CA ARG A 181 8.25 3.15 3.65
C ARG A 181 7.29 2.86 2.51
N TYR A 182 7.36 3.61 1.42
CA TYR A 182 6.25 3.66 0.45
C TYR A 182 6.52 2.85 -0.80
N TYR A 183 7.76 2.91 -1.25
CA TYR A 183 8.25 2.16 -2.37
C TYR A 183 9.34 1.19 -1.92
N VAL A 184 9.34 0.04 -2.56
CA VAL A 184 10.51 -0.82 -2.60
C VAL A 184 11.50 -0.14 -3.54
N HIS A 185 12.75 -0.05 -3.08
CA HIS A 185 13.85 0.50 -3.86
C HIS A 185 14.86 -0.58 -4.19
N SER A 186 15.39 -0.51 -5.41
CA SER A 186 16.49 -1.34 -5.87
C SER A 186 17.77 -0.96 -5.14
N GLU A 187 18.63 -1.94 -4.91
CA GLU A 187 19.87 -1.72 -4.15
C GLU A 187 20.79 -0.69 -4.81
N LYS A 188 20.87 -0.75 -6.14
CA LYS A 188 21.82 0.06 -6.91
C LYS A 188 21.35 1.51 -7.10
N PHE A 189 20.04 1.75 -7.14
CA PHE A 189 19.47 3.05 -7.52
C PHE A 189 18.69 3.71 -6.38
N GLU A 190 18.82 3.21 -5.16
CA GLU A 190 18.00 3.60 -4.01
C GLU A 190 17.91 5.11 -3.79
N ASP A 191 19.03 5.84 -3.87
CA ASP A 191 19.03 7.28 -3.61
C ASP A 191 18.27 8.07 -4.68
N ASP A 192 18.37 7.67 -5.94
CA ASP A 192 17.67 8.31 -7.05
C ASP A 192 16.19 7.97 -7.05
N GLU A 193 15.87 6.72 -6.73
CA GLU A 193 14.48 6.27 -6.55
C GLU A 193 13.83 6.97 -5.34
N PHE A 194 14.52 7.08 -4.20
CA PHE A 194 14.01 7.81 -3.04
C PHE A 194 13.66 9.27 -3.39
N ARG A 195 14.58 10.00 -4.04
CA ARG A 195 14.35 11.40 -4.44
C ARG A 195 13.19 11.55 -5.40
N LYS A 196 12.98 10.57 -6.28
CA LYS A 196 11.95 10.62 -7.31
C LYS A 196 10.57 10.20 -6.79
N TYR A 197 10.51 9.24 -5.87
CA TYR A 197 9.26 8.58 -5.49
C TYR A 197 8.83 8.86 -4.04
N ASP A 198 9.74 8.75 -3.06
CA ASP A 198 9.42 8.91 -1.65
C ASP A 198 9.46 10.39 -1.22
N LEU A 199 10.44 11.17 -1.68
CA LEU A 199 10.61 12.57 -1.28
C LEU A 199 9.36 13.45 -1.59
N PRO A 200 8.71 13.35 -2.76
CA PRO A 200 7.46 14.08 -3.02
C PRO A 200 6.33 13.69 -2.06
N LEU A 201 6.23 12.42 -1.68
CA LEU A 201 5.26 11.94 -0.68
C LEU A 201 5.58 12.51 0.71
N ASN A 202 6.85 12.52 1.12
CA ASN A 202 7.28 13.10 2.39
C ASN A 202 6.95 14.59 2.47
N GLN A 203 7.16 15.32 1.37
CA GLN A 203 6.78 16.73 1.28
C GLN A 203 5.26 16.93 1.36
N ALA A 204 4.47 16.05 0.75
CA ALA A 204 3.01 16.09 0.85
C ALA A 204 2.53 15.78 2.27
N ILE A 205 3.08 14.75 2.93
CA ILE A 205 2.77 14.41 4.32
C ILE A 205 3.11 15.59 5.23
N LEU A 206 4.30 16.18 5.09
CA LEU A 206 4.70 17.36 5.87
C LEU A 206 3.71 18.51 5.72
N LYS A 207 3.17 18.71 4.53
CA LYS A 207 2.25 19.81 4.21
C LYS A 207 0.83 19.55 4.73
N TYR A 208 0.33 18.32 4.61
CA TYR A 208 -1.09 18.03 4.77
C TYR A 208 -1.45 17.20 6.00
N LEU A 209 -0.50 16.45 6.58
CA LEU A 209 -0.75 15.50 7.66
C LEU A 209 0.24 15.74 8.83
N PRO A 210 0.03 16.79 9.62
CA PRO A 210 1.01 17.28 10.60
C PRO A 210 1.32 16.28 11.73
N ARG A 211 0.36 15.45 12.17
CA ARG A 211 0.59 14.48 13.25
C ARG A 211 1.45 13.32 12.75
N ILE A 212 1.15 12.83 11.55
CA ILE A 212 1.91 11.79 10.85
C ILE A 212 3.31 12.30 10.51
N ALA A 213 3.44 13.53 10.01
CA ALA A 213 4.74 14.16 9.73
C ALA A 213 5.63 14.23 10.99
N LYS A 214 5.05 14.58 12.14
CA LYS A 214 5.78 14.60 13.41
C LYS A 214 6.27 13.21 13.82
N SER A 215 5.43 12.18 13.67
CA SER A 215 5.83 10.79 13.94
C SER A 215 6.95 10.32 13.01
N MET A 216 6.91 10.73 11.74
CA MET A 216 7.95 10.43 10.76
C MET A 216 9.28 11.12 11.08
N GLN A 217 9.26 12.39 11.45
CA GLN A 217 10.45 13.14 11.85
C GLN A 217 11.12 12.56 13.10
N ALA A 218 10.35 11.93 14.00
CA ALA A 218 10.87 11.29 15.19
C ALA A 218 11.52 9.92 14.93
N ASP A 219 11.27 9.30 13.76
CA ASP A 219 11.77 7.97 13.43
C ASP A 219 13.17 8.03 12.79
N SER A 220 14.20 7.93 13.63
CA SER A 220 15.62 7.92 13.21
C SER A 220 16.01 6.80 12.22
N LYS A 221 15.16 5.78 12.01
CA LYS A 221 15.45 4.70 11.06
C LYS A 221 14.99 5.03 9.64
N LYS A 222 14.24 6.12 9.46
CA LYS A 222 13.59 6.45 8.20
C LYS A 222 14.28 7.62 7.49
N ARG A 223 14.33 7.52 6.16
CA ARG A 223 14.65 8.68 5.32
C ARG A 223 13.44 9.59 5.28
N TRP A 224 13.67 10.89 5.38
CA TRP A 224 12.60 11.87 5.46
C TRP A 224 12.72 12.95 4.40
N LEU A 225 13.56 13.96 4.58
CA LEU A 225 13.72 15.05 3.60
C LEU A 225 15.12 15.11 2.99
N ASP A 226 16.04 14.28 3.50
CA ASP A 226 17.43 14.15 3.11
C ASP A 226 17.90 12.68 3.10
#